data_AF-A0A7S4BQS7-F1
#
_entry.id   AF-A0A7S4BQS7-F1
#
_cell.length_a   1.000
_cell.length_b   1.000
_cell.length_c   1.000
_cell.angle_alpha   90.00
_cell.angle_beta   90.00
_cell.angle_gamma   90.00
#
_symmetry.space_group_name_H-M   'P 1'
#
loop_
_entity.id
_entity.type
_entity.pdbx_description
1 polymer ?
#
loop_
_entity_poly.entity_id
_entity_poly.type
_entity_poly.pdbx_seq_one_letter_code
_entity_poly.pdbx_strand_id
1 'polypeptide(L)'
;ARVRAKEQLLVEARHSRTRLVFSWPSPPNEPPRRGLVLGSQLRRVQDSHYNRTFAAAVRKALFRLDGASPALVLHVGAGVGTQAVVAAAARPQIADFVVACERSATMIDVAQRAARDNSVGERISFVQKDCRNLKAHEDLPRKADVLLLECLDTSLLSEGILHYLQHLRGPFTKPNATIIPAAAVVKGMLVELRSGEVHGVDMTMSDAYRWHKEVQPARLKEDDFVQLSEVFDMFVFDFNEAVVEQQVEHLEVIISRDGIVSAVVFWFDLILDEEIVISTSPFVPEPQQLEMGQGVVYLQPAETRVKRGATVPLLAAHNGTDFAFTLEEEKLTRKGADCQLLAHTRFDPRWEGARANLEDQWKKILQSIGSNPKECKQMQEVVMRYAAQPAVFGIDIGVSERCAMTFLSD
;
A
#
# COMPACT_ATOMS: atom_id res chain seq x y z
N ALA A 1 5.48 -31.78 -8.01
CA ALA A 1 5.10 -32.94 -8.84
C ALA A 1 3.57 -33.00 -8.93
N ARG A 2 3.00 -33.27 -10.12
CA ARG A 2 1.58 -33.65 -10.20
C ARG A 2 1.44 -35.04 -9.59
N VAL A 3 0.60 -35.18 -8.59
CA VAL A 3 0.33 -36.46 -7.92
C VAL A 3 -0.99 -37.00 -8.44
N ARG A 4 -1.05 -38.30 -8.75
CA ARG A 4 -2.28 -38.96 -9.24
C ARG A 4 -3.05 -39.59 -8.08
N ALA A 5 -4.35 -39.77 -8.28
CA ALA A 5 -5.17 -40.51 -7.33
C ALA A 5 -4.56 -41.91 -7.08
N LYS A 6 -4.46 -42.30 -5.80
CA LYS A 6 -3.83 -43.55 -5.31
C LYS A 6 -2.30 -43.63 -5.39
N GLU A 7 -1.62 -42.55 -5.75
CA GLU A 7 -0.16 -42.50 -5.68
C GLU A 7 0.31 -42.40 -4.22
N GLN A 8 1.30 -43.22 -3.86
CA GLN A 8 1.88 -43.20 -2.52
C GLN A 8 3.02 -42.20 -2.44
N LEU A 9 2.91 -41.31 -1.46
CA LEU A 9 3.90 -40.28 -1.20
C LEU A 9 4.75 -40.68 0.03
N LEU A 10 6.06 -40.90 -0.16
CA LEU A 10 7.05 -40.93 0.92
C LEU A 10 7.29 -39.54 1.55
N VAL A 11 6.72 -39.31 2.74
CA VAL A 11 7.00 -38.12 3.57
C VAL A 11 7.89 -38.52 4.73
N GLU A 12 9.00 -37.81 4.91
CA GLU A 12 9.88 -37.95 6.06
C GLU A 12 9.47 -36.94 7.15
N ALA A 13 9.19 -37.43 8.36
CA ALA A 13 8.90 -36.58 9.51
C ALA A 13 10.07 -36.62 10.50
N ARG A 14 10.56 -35.44 10.91
CA ARG A 14 11.61 -35.26 11.92
C ARG A 14 11.10 -34.33 13.01
N HIS A 15 11.56 -34.52 14.24
CA HIS A 15 11.22 -33.62 15.35
C HIS A 15 12.46 -33.10 16.07
N SER A 16 12.31 -31.96 16.74
CA SER A 16 13.19 -31.44 17.78
C SER A 16 12.36 -31.06 19.02
N ARG A 17 13.00 -30.57 20.08
CA ARG A 17 12.30 -30.12 21.30
C ARG A 17 11.25 -29.02 21.07
N THR A 18 11.36 -28.25 19.97
CA THR A 18 10.50 -27.09 19.71
C THR A 18 9.79 -27.12 18.35
N ARG A 19 10.08 -28.11 17.48
CA ARG A 19 9.54 -28.16 16.12
C ARG A 19 9.33 -29.58 15.60
N LEU A 20 8.32 -29.74 14.76
CA LEU A 20 8.13 -30.87 13.86
C LEU A 20 8.41 -30.38 12.44
N VAL A 21 9.15 -31.17 11.65
CA VAL A 21 9.54 -30.87 10.28
C VAL A 21 9.14 -32.04 9.40
N PHE A 22 8.42 -31.75 8.31
CA PHE A 22 8.08 -32.72 7.28
C PHE A 22 8.85 -32.38 6.00
N SER A 23 9.49 -33.37 5.38
CA SER A 23 10.22 -33.24 4.13
C SER A 23 9.84 -34.31 3.13
N TRP A 24 9.99 -34.01 1.85
CA TRP A 24 9.76 -34.91 0.73
C TRP A 24 11.04 -34.98 -0.13
N PRO A 25 11.48 -36.16 -0.61
CA PRO A 25 12.62 -36.26 -1.52
C PRO A 25 12.32 -35.56 -2.85
N SER A 26 12.82 -34.34 -3.01
CA SER A 26 12.67 -33.55 -4.24
C SER A 26 13.47 -34.19 -5.39
N PRO A 27 13.05 -34.04 -6.66
CA PRO A 27 13.86 -34.44 -7.80
C PRO A 27 15.22 -33.71 -7.75
N PRO A 28 16.32 -34.37 -8.18
CA PRO A 28 17.61 -33.71 -8.24
C PRO A 28 17.60 -32.61 -9.32
N ASN A 29 18.32 -31.50 -9.04
CA ASN A 29 18.64 -30.39 -9.94
C ASN A 29 17.72 -29.16 -10.02
N GLU A 30 16.83 -28.90 -9.07
CA GLU A 30 16.37 -27.51 -8.90
C GLU A 30 17.30 -26.76 -7.93
N PRO A 31 17.91 -25.64 -8.36
CA PRO A 31 18.70 -24.84 -7.43
C PRO A 31 17.80 -24.39 -6.28
N PRO A 32 18.29 -24.45 -5.03
CA PRO A 32 17.49 -24.11 -3.86
C PRO A 32 16.94 -22.70 -4.00
N ARG A 33 15.69 -22.49 -3.59
CA ARG A 33 15.09 -21.16 -3.52
C ARG A 33 15.86 -20.36 -2.46
N ARG A 34 16.51 -19.28 -2.86
CA ARG A 34 17.37 -18.47 -1.97
C ARG A 34 16.67 -17.23 -1.41
N GLY A 35 15.44 -16.96 -1.82
CA GLY A 35 14.70 -15.76 -1.42
C GLY A 35 13.33 -16.06 -0.82
N LEU A 36 12.93 -15.22 0.14
CA LEU A 36 11.59 -15.22 0.72
C LEU A 36 10.71 -14.26 -0.08
N VAL A 37 9.67 -14.80 -0.73
CA VAL A 37 8.64 -13.97 -1.39
C VAL A 37 7.71 -13.43 -0.31
N LEU A 38 7.35 -12.15 -0.40
CA LEU A 38 6.37 -11.53 0.48
C LEU A 38 5.02 -12.27 0.38
N GLY A 39 4.45 -12.65 1.51
CA GLY A 39 3.18 -13.41 1.55
C GLY A 39 2.02 -12.68 0.87
N SER A 40 2.01 -11.34 0.88
CA SER A 40 1.03 -10.52 0.17
C SER A 40 1.06 -10.74 -1.35
N GLN A 41 2.25 -10.90 -1.94
CA GLN A 41 2.40 -11.14 -3.37
C GLN A 41 1.87 -12.51 -3.77
N LEU A 42 2.10 -13.54 -2.95
CA LEU A 42 1.54 -14.87 -3.19
C LEU A 42 0.02 -14.90 -3.05
N ARG A 43 -0.55 -14.12 -2.12
CA ARG A 43 -2.02 -13.96 -2.03
C ARG A 43 -2.59 -13.25 -3.26
N ARG A 44 -1.91 -12.21 -3.77
CA ARG A 44 -2.32 -11.54 -5.01
C ARG A 44 -2.38 -12.48 -6.21
N VAL A 45 -1.47 -13.47 -6.31
CA VAL A 45 -1.54 -14.51 -7.35
C VAL A 45 -2.78 -15.40 -7.22
N GLN A 46 -3.29 -15.58 -6.00
CA GLN A 46 -4.48 -16.37 -5.72
C GLN A 46 -5.78 -15.57 -5.91
N ASP A 47 -5.70 -14.25 -6.02
CA ASP A 47 -6.82 -13.36 -6.32
C ASP A 47 -7.32 -13.60 -7.75
N SER A 48 -8.26 -14.52 -7.89
CA SER A 48 -8.71 -14.99 -9.18
C SER A 48 -9.48 -13.94 -9.96
N HIS A 49 -10.21 -13.04 -9.27
CA HIS A 49 -10.92 -11.96 -9.95
C HIS A 49 -9.94 -10.93 -10.49
N TYR A 50 -9.03 -10.44 -9.64
CA TYR A 50 -7.96 -9.52 -10.05
C TYR A 50 -7.21 -10.01 -11.27
N ASN A 51 -6.65 -11.23 -11.19
CA ASN A 51 -5.80 -11.75 -12.25
C ASN A 51 -6.54 -11.99 -13.55
N ARG A 52 -7.80 -12.46 -13.51
CA ARG A 52 -8.61 -12.67 -14.72
C ARG A 52 -8.97 -11.35 -15.40
N THR A 53 -9.36 -10.36 -14.62
CA THR A 53 -9.81 -9.05 -15.13
C THR A 53 -8.64 -8.28 -15.74
N PHE A 54 -7.48 -8.23 -15.07
CA PHE A 54 -6.25 -7.66 -15.64
C PHE A 54 -5.81 -8.42 -16.90
N ALA A 55 -5.84 -9.75 -16.88
CA ALA A 55 -5.45 -10.54 -18.04
C ALA A 55 -6.39 -10.32 -19.25
N ALA A 56 -7.67 -10.07 -19.01
CA ALA A 56 -8.62 -9.71 -20.07
C ALA A 56 -8.27 -8.35 -20.68
N ALA A 57 -8.02 -7.33 -19.86
CA ALA A 57 -7.62 -5.99 -20.33
C ALA A 57 -6.30 -6.01 -21.10
N VAL A 58 -5.27 -6.70 -20.59
CA VAL A 58 -3.97 -6.85 -21.27
C VAL A 58 -4.13 -7.53 -22.63
N ARG A 59 -4.88 -8.64 -22.70
CA ARG A 59 -5.14 -9.32 -23.98
C ARG A 59 -5.90 -8.39 -24.93
N LYS A 60 -6.96 -7.74 -24.47
CA LYS A 60 -7.77 -6.82 -25.28
C LYS A 60 -6.92 -5.68 -25.85
N ALA A 61 -6.06 -5.07 -25.06
CA ALA A 61 -5.12 -4.05 -25.53
C ALA A 61 -4.19 -4.58 -26.63
N LEU A 62 -3.59 -5.76 -26.44
CA LEU A 62 -2.72 -6.38 -27.45
C LEU A 62 -3.45 -6.76 -28.74
N PHE A 63 -4.70 -7.25 -28.65
CA PHE A 63 -5.50 -7.60 -29.83
C PHE A 63 -6.07 -6.39 -30.58
N ARG A 64 -6.11 -5.20 -29.97
CA ARG A 64 -6.46 -3.94 -30.65
C ARG A 64 -5.31 -3.36 -31.48
N LEU A 65 -4.06 -3.75 -31.19
CA LEU A 65 -2.90 -3.35 -31.98
C LEU A 65 -2.92 -4.06 -33.35
N ASP A 66 -2.20 -3.50 -34.32
CA ASP A 66 -2.03 -4.11 -35.65
C ASP A 66 -1.55 -5.57 -35.52
N GLY A 67 -2.30 -6.48 -36.14
CA GLY A 67 -2.07 -7.93 -36.07
C GLY A 67 -0.85 -8.39 -36.87
N ALA A 68 -0.25 -7.53 -37.71
CA ALA A 68 0.99 -7.83 -38.42
C ALA A 68 2.25 -7.36 -37.66
N SER A 69 2.10 -6.45 -36.69
CA SER A 69 3.22 -5.75 -36.05
C SER A 69 3.47 -6.23 -34.62
N PRO A 70 4.72 -6.60 -34.27
CA PRO A 70 5.08 -6.93 -32.90
C PRO A 70 4.81 -5.78 -31.91
N ALA A 71 4.21 -6.09 -30.77
CA ALA A 71 4.03 -5.17 -29.66
C ALA A 71 5.19 -5.28 -28.66
N LEU A 72 5.53 -4.17 -28.02
CA LEU A 72 6.38 -4.15 -26.83
C LEU A 72 5.55 -3.72 -25.63
N VAL A 73 5.52 -4.55 -24.60
CA VAL A 73 4.87 -4.25 -23.31
C VAL A 73 5.93 -3.88 -22.28
N LEU A 74 5.82 -2.71 -21.67
CA LEU A 74 6.58 -2.37 -20.46
C LEU A 74 5.71 -2.66 -19.24
N HIS A 75 6.07 -3.66 -18.45
CA HIS A 75 5.37 -4.04 -17.22
C HIS A 75 6.16 -3.56 -16.00
N VAL A 76 5.55 -2.71 -15.19
CA VAL A 76 6.12 -2.07 -14.01
C VAL A 76 5.50 -2.65 -12.74
N GLY A 77 6.33 -3.05 -11.79
CA GLY A 77 5.89 -3.73 -10.57
C GLY A 77 5.56 -5.19 -10.85
N ALA A 78 6.40 -5.87 -11.63
CA ALA A 78 6.06 -7.17 -12.20
C ALA A 78 5.86 -8.28 -11.17
N GLY A 79 6.36 -8.12 -9.94
CA GLY A 79 6.21 -9.11 -8.87
C GLY A 79 6.69 -10.49 -9.34
N VAL A 80 5.83 -11.50 -9.19
CA VAL A 80 6.11 -12.87 -9.65
C VAL A 80 5.76 -13.12 -11.12
N GLY A 81 5.49 -12.07 -11.90
CA GLY A 81 5.42 -12.11 -13.36
C GLY A 81 4.09 -12.56 -13.95
N THR A 82 3.00 -12.64 -13.19
CA THR A 82 1.70 -13.16 -13.66
C THR A 82 1.25 -12.48 -14.95
N GLN A 83 1.14 -11.15 -14.94
CA GLN A 83 0.67 -10.41 -16.12
C GLN A 83 1.74 -10.28 -17.22
N ALA A 84 3.04 -10.38 -16.89
CA ALA A 84 4.09 -10.47 -17.90
C ALA A 84 3.96 -11.76 -18.74
N VAL A 85 3.69 -12.89 -18.08
CA VAL A 85 3.45 -14.18 -18.73
C VAL A 85 2.17 -14.12 -19.58
N VAL A 86 1.10 -13.50 -19.06
CA VAL A 86 -0.14 -13.30 -19.83
C VAL A 86 0.11 -12.49 -21.11
N ALA A 87 0.80 -11.36 -21.00
CA ALA A 87 1.11 -10.50 -22.13
C ALA A 87 1.94 -11.24 -23.20
N ALA A 88 2.99 -11.94 -22.77
CA ALA A 88 3.87 -12.69 -23.67
C ALA A 88 3.16 -13.88 -24.36
N ALA A 89 2.17 -14.49 -23.71
CA ALA A 89 1.40 -15.61 -24.25
C ALA A 89 0.20 -15.17 -25.12
N ALA A 90 -0.18 -13.89 -25.11
CA ALA A 90 -1.44 -13.42 -25.69
C ALA A 90 -1.56 -13.65 -27.20
N ARG A 91 -0.48 -13.38 -27.95
CA ARG A 91 -0.44 -13.50 -29.43
C ARG A 91 0.73 -14.41 -29.83
N PRO A 92 0.56 -15.75 -29.76
CA PRO A 92 1.65 -16.71 -30.01
C PRO A 92 2.25 -16.64 -31.42
N GLN A 93 1.47 -16.20 -32.40
CA GLN A 93 1.84 -16.05 -33.80
C GLN A 93 2.58 -14.74 -34.13
N ILE A 94 2.62 -13.80 -33.19
CA ILE A 94 3.30 -12.50 -33.34
C ILE A 94 4.49 -12.47 -32.37
N ALA A 95 5.62 -11.90 -32.78
CA ALA A 95 6.82 -11.79 -31.97
C ALA A 95 6.74 -10.68 -30.90
N ASP A 96 5.63 -10.59 -30.15
CA ASP A 96 5.52 -9.62 -29.05
C ASP A 96 6.54 -9.89 -27.96
N PHE A 97 7.03 -8.81 -27.36
CA PHE A 97 8.05 -8.83 -26.34
C PHE A 97 7.61 -8.06 -25.11
N VAL A 98 8.02 -8.53 -23.93
CA VAL A 98 7.71 -7.89 -22.64
C VAL A 98 9.02 -7.51 -21.96
N VAL A 99 9.11 -6.26 -21.48
CA VAL A 99 10.12 -5.84 -20.52
C VAL A 99 9.43 -5.69 -19.17
N ALA A 100 9.74 -6.58 -18.23
CA ALA A 100 9.12 -6.66 -16.92
C ALA A 100 10.10 -6.17 -15.84
N CYS A 101 9.79 -5.05 -15.19
CA CYS A 101 10.63 -4.41 -14.20
C CYS A 101 10.13 -4.67 -12.78
N GLU A 102 11.02 -5.11 -11.90
CA GLU A 102 10.73 -5.44 -10.51
C GLU A 102 11.96 -5.13 -9.63
N ARG A 103 11.74 -4.58 -8.43
CA ARG A 103 12.82 -4.19 -7.51
C ARG A 103 13.44 -5.42 -6.85
N SER A 104 12.63 -6.43 -6.55
CA SER A 104 13.02 -7.63 -5.83
C SER A 104 13.62 -8.71 -6.74
N ALA A 105 14.92 -8.97 -6.58
CA ALA A 105 15.59 -10.10 -7.23
C ALA A 105 14.89 -11.45 -6.95
N THR A 106 14.39 -11.62 -5.72
CA THR A 106 13.68 -12.84 -5.31
C THR A 106 12.38 -13.04 -6.09
N MET A 107 11.64 -11.95 -6.35
CA MET A 107 10.40 -12.05 -7.13
C MET A 107 10.71 -12.32 -8.60
N ILE A 108 11.77 -11.71 -9.15
CA ILE A 108 12.25 -11.98 -10.51
C ILE A 108 12.64 -13.45 -10.69
N ASP A 109 13.33 -14.06 -9.72
CA ASP A 109 13.67 -15.49 -9.79
C ASP A 109 12.43 -16.38 -9.94
N VAL A 110 11.35 -16.04 -9.23
CA VAL A 110 10.05 -16.74 -9.34
C VAL A 110 9.40 -16.44 -10.70
N ALA A 111 9.39 -15.19 -11.13
CA ALA A 111 8.81 -14.76 -12.39
C ALA A 111 9.48 -15.42 -13.61
N GLN A 112 10.81 -15.53 -13.60
CA GLN A 112 11.57 -16.24 -14.64
C GLN A 112 11.25 -17.74 -14.69
N ARG A 113 11.07 -18.38 -13.53
CA ARG A 113 10.62 -19.79 -13.47
C ARG A 113 9.19 -19.92 -14.01
N ALA A 114 8.27 -19.06 -13.59
CA ALA A 114 6.91 -19.05 -14.10
C ALA A 114 6.87 -18.85 -15.63
N ALA A 115 7.68 -17.94 -16.17
CA ALA A 115 7.77 -17.71 -17.61
C ALA A 115 8.34 -18.92 -18.37
N ARG A 116 9.36 -19.59 -17.83
CA ARG A 116 9.89 -20.84 -18.40
C ARG A 116 8.86 -21.96 -18.39
N ASP A 117 8.18 -22.18 -17.28
CA ASP A 117 7.15 -23.22 -17.14
C ASP A 117 5.95 -22.98 -18.06
N ASN A 118 5.70 -21.72 -18.44
CA ASN A 118 4.69 -21.33 -19.42
C ASN A 118 5.23 -21.19 -20.86
N SER A 119 6.48 -21.59 -21.13
CA SER A 119 7.10 -21.57 -22.46
C SER A 119 7.13 -20.20 -23.14
N VAL A 120 7.23 -19.11 -22.36
CA VAL A 120 7.31 -17.72 -22.85
C VAL A 120 8.55 -16.98 -22.36
N GLY A 121 9.49 -17.66 -21.71
CA GLY A 121 10.71 -17.06 -21.15
C GLY A 121 11.49 -16.20 -22.15
N GLU A 122 11.66 -16.69 -23.39
CA GLU A 122 12.37 -15.97 -24.46
C GLU A 122 11.66 -14.69 -24.95
N ARG A 123 10.39 -14.50 -24.56
CA ARG A 123 9.59 -13.33 -24.94
C ARG A 123 9.54 -12.27 -23.83
N ILE A 124 10.27 -12.48 -22.72
CA ILE A 124 10.26 -11.60 -21.55
C ILE A 124 11.69 -11.30 -21.10
N SER A 125 12.04 -10.02 -21.04
CA SER A 125 13.22 -9.55 -20.33
C SER A 125 12.82 -9.08 -18.92
N PHE A 126 13.37 -9.70 -17.89
CA PHE A 126 13.19 -9.27 -16.51
C PHE A 126 14.31 -8.32 -16.09
N VAL A 127 13.97 -7.12 -15.65
CA VAL A 127 14.90 -6.06 -15.27
C VAL A 127 14.78 -5.81 -13.76
N GLN A 128 15.86 -6.07 -13.02
CA GLN A 128 15.90 -5.82 -11.58
C GLN A 128 16.23 -4.36 -11.28
N LYS A 129 15.23 -3.48 -11.26
CA LYS A 129 15.41 -2.06 -10.97
C LYS A 129 14.17 -1.46 -10.28
N ASP A 130 14.37 -0.35 -9.60
CA ASP A 130 13.28 0.62 -9.44
C ASP A 130 12.99 1.25 -10.79
N CYS A 131 11.71 1.32 -11.18
CA CYS A 131 11.32 1.81 -12.50
C CYS A 131 11.76 3.25 -12.76
N ARG A 132 11.94 4.07 -11.73
CA ARG A 132 12.49 5.44 -11.82
C ARG A 132 13.96 5.47 -12.27
N ASN A 133 14.65 4.35 -12.15
CA ASN A 133 16.05 4.19 -12.57
C ASN A 133 16.19 3.48 -13.92
N LEU A 134 15.09 3.18 -14.61
CA LEU A 134 15.13 2.73 -16.00
C LEU A 134 15.65 3.86 -16.90
N LYS A 135 16.32 3.47 -17.98
CA LYS A 135 16.83 4.39 -19.00
C LYS A 135 16.31 4.01 -20.38
N ALA A 136 15.69 4.98 -21.06
CA ALA A 136 15.20 4.81 -22.42
C ALA A 136 16.41 4.52 -23.32
N HIS A 137 16.34 3.48 -24.16
CA HIS A 137 17.41 2.97 -25.05
C HIS A 137 18.47 2.05 -24.43
N GLU A 138 18.59 1.95 -23.10
CA GLU A 138 19.41 0.92 -22.46
C GLU A 138 18.56 -0.27 -22.02
N ASP A 139 17.49 -0.01 -21.27
CA ASP A 139 16.66 -1.06 -20.66
C ASP A 139 15.51 -1.52 -21.57
N LEU A 140 15.17 -0.71 -22.57
CA LEU A 140 14.12 -1.02 -23.55
C LEU A 140 14.69 -0.94 -24.97
N PRO A 141 14.40 -1.92 -25.84
CA PRO A 141 14.89 -1.93 -27.21
C PRO A 141 14.23 -0.85 -28.08
N ARG A 142 13.04 -0.39 -27.71
CA ARG A 142 12.26 0.68 -28.34
C ARG A 142 11.19 1.17 -27.38
N LYS A 143 10.43 2.19 -27.78
CA LYS A 143 9.26 2.64 -27.02
C LYS A 143 8.16 1.58 -27.01
N ALA A 144 7.53 1.41 -25.85
CA ALA A 144 6.46 0.45 -25.60
C ALA A 144 5.14 0.89 -26.26
N ASP A 145 4.39 -0.11 -26.72
CA ASP A 145 3.03 0.00 -27.22
C ASP A 145 2.01 -0.08 -26.08
N VAL A 146 2.35 -0.78 -25.00
CA VAL A 146 1.52 -0.92 -23.80
C VAL A 146 2.38 -0.66 -22.55
N LEU A 147 1.92 0.21 -21.66
CA LEU A 147 2.48 0.41 -20.32
C LEU A 147 1.53 -0.24 -19.31
N LEU A 148 1.97 -1.34 -18.71
CA LEU A 148 1.23 -2.07 -17.69
C LEU A 148 1.78 -1.73 -16.30
N LEU A 149 0.94 -1.18 -15.42
CA LEU A 149 1.26 -0.76 -14.07
C LEU A 149 0.56 -1.69 -13.07
N GLU A 150 1.31 -2.55 -12.39
CA GLU A 150 0.81 -3.45 -11.33
C GLU A 150 1.36 -3.06 -9.94
N CYS A 151 1.89 -1.84 -9.83
CA CYS A 151 2.42 -1.21 -8.62
C CYS A 151 1.30 -0.57 -7.78
N LEU A 152 0.37 -1.41 -7.32
CA LEU A 152 -0.82 -0.99 -6.59
C LEU A 152 -0.85 -1.63 -5.20
N ASP A 153 -1.38 -0.89 -4.24
CA ASP A 153 -1.67 -1.34 -2.88
C ASP A 153 -3.09 -0.91 -2.46
N THR A 154 -3.43 -1.11 -1.19
CA THR A 154 -4.72 -0.70 -0.62
C THR A 154 -4.97 0.80 -0.74
N SER A 155 -3.90 1.61 -0.74
CA SER A 155 -3.99 3.06 -0.84
C SER A 155 -3.92 3.60 -2.28
N LEU A 156 -3.78 2.76 -3.31
CA LEU A 156 -3.51 3.17 -4.71
C LEU A 156 -2.14 3.83 -4.95
N LEU A 157 -1.76 4.84 -4.15
CA LEU A 157 -0.65 5.75 -4.43
C LEU A 157 0.68 5.37 -3.77
N SER A 158 0.69 4.61 -2.67
CA SER A 158 1.90 4.48 -1.83
C SER A 158 3.08 3.79 -2.52
N GLU A 159 2.80 2.95 -3.51
CA GLU A 159 3.83 2.29 -4.33
C GLU A 159 4.42 3.20 -5.42
N GLY A 160 3.93 4.45 -5.52
CA GLY A 160 4.51 5.50 -6.35
C GLY A 160 4.05 5.51 -7.81
N ILE A 161 2.84 5.03 -8.10
CA ILE A 161 2.31 4.92 -9.47
C ILE A 161 2.41 6.24 -10.27
N LEU A 162 2.12 7.39 -9.63
CA LEU A 162 2.22 8.70 -10.29
C LEU A 162 3.68 9.07 -10.65
N HIS A 163 4.63 8.72 -9.78
CA HIS A 163 6.05 8.93 -10.05
C HIS A 163 6.56 8.05 -11.19
N TYR A 164 6.05 6.81 -11.29
CA TYR A 164 6.36 5.95 -12.43
C TYR A 164 5.79 6.50 -13.72
N LEU A 165 4.53 6.95 -13.72
CA LEU A 165 3.93 7.58 -14.88
C LEU A 165 4.73 8.80 -15.33
N GLN A 166 5.10 9.68 -14.40
CA GLN A 166 5.88 10.89 -14.71
C GLN A 166 7.23 10.58 -15.37
N HIS A 167 7.89 9.49 -14.96
CA HIS A 167 9.17 9.06 -15.54
C HIS A 167 9.02 8.34 -16.89
N LEU A 168 7.97 7.53 -17.04
CA LEU A 168 7.81 6.58 -18.14
C LEU A 168 7.03 7.14 -19.34
N ARG A 169 6.08 8.04 -19.11
CA ARG A 169 5.28 8.69 -20.17
C ARG A 169 6.19 9.53 -21.06
N GLY A 170 6.23 9.22 -22.36
CA GLY A 170 7.06 9.94 -23.35
C GLY A 170 8.36 9.21 -23.68
N PRO A 171 9.40 9.22 -22.81
CA PRO A 171 10.67 8.57 -23.14
C PRO A 171 10.58 7.06 -23.37
N PHE A 172 9.68 6.36 -22.66
CA PHE A 172 9.55 4.88 -22.72
C PHE A 172 8.33 4.40 -23.51
N THR A 173 7.38 5.28 -23.79
CA THR A 173 6.08 4.93 -24.38
C THR A 173 5.86 5.66 -25.69
N LYS A 174 5.21 5.00 -26.66
CA LYS A 174 4.77 5.65 -27.90
C LYS A 174 3.70 6.71 -27.57
N PRO A 175 3.50 7.75 -28.42
CA PRO A 175 2.49 8.78 -28.20
C PRO A 175 1.06 8.25 -27.99
N ASN A 176 0.73 7.09 -28.55
CA ASN A 176 -0.56 6.42 -28.45
C ASN A 176 -0.47 5.08 -27.70
N ALA A 177 0.51 4.93 -26.81
CA ALA A 177 0.64 3.71 -26.02
C ALA A 177 -0.57 3.53 -25.09
N THR A 178 -1.07 2.30 -24.99
CA THR A 178 -2.15 1.98 -24.04
C THR A 178 -1.56 1.88 -22.63
N ILE A 179 -2.09 2.64 -21.68
CA ILE A 179 -1.75 2.52 -20.26
C ILE A 179 -2.81 1.67 -19.57
N ILE A 180 -2.38 0.67 -18.79
CA ILE A 180 -3.26 -0.22 -18.03
C ILE A 180 -2.80 -0.21 -16.56
N PRO A 181 -3.66 0.17 -15.60
CA PRO A 181 -4.97 0.79 -15.80
C PRO A 181 -4.91 2.12 -16.58
N ALA A 182 -6.03 2.50 -17.21
CA ALA A 182 -6.19 3.79 -17.87
C ALA A 182 -6.49 4.91 -16.87
N ALA A 183 -7.25 4.62 -15.81
CA ALA A 183 -7.62 5.59 -14.78
C ALA A 183 -7.94 4.92 -13.44
N ALA A 184 -8.07 5.74 -12.39
CA ALA A 184 -8.61 5.32 -11.10
C ALA A 184 -9.49 6.41 -10.49
N VAL A 185 -10.57 6.00 -9.83
CA VAL A 185 -11.44 6.89 -9.04
C VAL A 185 -11.37 6.47 -7.59
N VAL A 186 -10.88 7.35 -6.72
CA VAL A 186 -10.83 7.13 -5.28
C VAL A 186 -12.15 7.59 -4.67
N LYS A 187 -12.82 6.65 -4.00
CA LYS A 187 -14.16 6.83 -3.42
C LYS A 187 -14.11 6.68 -1.91
N GLY A 188 -15.01 7.34 -1.21
CA GLY A 188 -15.08 7.31 0.24
C GLY A 188 -16.50 7.33 0.77
N MET A 189 -16.62 6.95 2.04
CA MET A 189 -17.82 7.16 2.84
C MET A 189 -17.44 7.43 4.30
N LEU A 190 -18.27 8.22 4.98
CA LEU A 190 -18.19 8.37 6.42
C LEU A 190 -18.88 7.19 7.10
N VAL A 191 -18.21 6.60 8.07
CA VAL A 191 -18.73 5.44 8.81
C VAL A 191 -18.65 5.65 10.32
N GLU A 192 -19.54 4.95 11.00
CA GLU A 192 -19.33 4.57 12.39
C GLU A 192 -18.70 3.17 12.42
N LEU A 193 -17.46 3.14 12.89
CA LEU A 193 -16.63 1.95 13.10
C LEU A 193 -16.04 2.05 14.51
N ARG A 194 -16.64 1.32 15.45
CA ARG A 194 -16.39 1.44 16.90
C ARG A 194 -16.27 0.06 17.54
N SER A 195 -15.50 -0.02 18.62
CA SER A 195 -15.29 -1.27 19.35
C SER A 195 -16.50 -1.66 20.20
N GLY A 196 -17.30 -0.66 20.64
CA GLY A 196 -18.56 -0.89 21.35
C GLY A 196 -18.40 -1.69 22.65
N GLU A 197 -19.42 -2.49 22.98
CA GLU A 197 -19.37 -3.41 24.12
C GLU A 197 -18.69 -4.74 23.72
N VAL A 198 -17.72 -5.17 24.52
CA VAL A 198 -17.06 -6.47 24.39
C VAL A 198 -17.21 -7.22 25.70
N HIS A 199 -18.02 -8.29 25.70
CA HIS A 199 -18.26 -9.14 26.87
C HIS A 199 -18.73 -8.39 28.14
N GLY A 200 -19.66 -7.43 28.01
CA GLY A 200 -20.17 -6.64 29.13
C GLY A 200 -19.28 -5.47 29.54
N VAL A 201 -18.21 -5.18 28.79
CA VAL A 201 -17.30 -4.05 29.04
C VAL A 201 -17.40 -3.06 27.89
N ASP A 202 -17.69 -1.79 28.20
CA ASP A 202 -17.66 -0.71 27.20
C ASP A 202 -16.20 -0.39 26.82
N MET A 203 -15.84 -0.75 25.59
CA MET A 203 -14.51 -0.56 25.02
C MET A 203 -14.42 0.67 24.12
N THR A 204 -15.46 1.51 24.07
CA THR A 204 -15.48 2.76 23.30
C THR A 204 -14.23 3.61 23.53
N MET A 205 -13.71 3.68 24.75
CA MET A 205 -12.52 4.47 25.08
C MET A 205 -11.28 4.07 24.25
N SER A 206 -11.20 2.82 23.80
CA SER A 206 -10.11 2.36 22.93
C SER A 206 -10.16 2.98 21.53
N ASP A 207 -11.32 3.44 21.07
CA ASP A 207 -11.51 4.02 19.74
C ASP A 207 -10.79 5.39 19.59
N ALA A 208 -10.51 6.08 20.70
CA ALA A 208 -9.69 7.30 20.71
C ALA A 208 -8.23 7.04 20.29
N TYR A 209 -7.75 5.80 20.46
CA TYR A 209 -6.38 5.37 20.14
C TYR A 209 -6.24 4.73 18.76
N ARG A 210 -7.33 4.67 17.98
CA ARG A 210 -7.31 4.06 16.63
C ARG A 210 -6.79 5.00 15.55
N TRP A 211 -6.68 6.31 15.84
CA TRP A 211 -6.03 7.23 14.92
C TRP A 211 -4.57 6.83 14.67
N HIS A 212 -4.20 6.85 13.40
CA HIS A 212 -2.84 6.59 12.96
C HIS A 212 -2.54 7.46 11.75
N LYS A 213 -1.27 7.87 11.60
CA LYS A 213 -0.81 8.68 10.46
C LYS A 213 -0.88 7.94 9.12
N GLU A 214 -0.74 6.62 9.15
CA GLU A 214 -0.79 5.76 7.96
C GLU A 214 -2.17 5.16 7.81
N VAL A 215 -2.58 4.97 6.55
CA VAL A 215 -3.80 4.25 6.18
C VAL A 215 -3.74 2.84 6.72
N GLN A 216 -4.82 2.40 7.39
CA GLN A 216 -4.93 1.02 7.86
C GLN A 216 -5.63 0.18 6.79
N PRO A 217 -4.97 -0.87 6.26
CA PRO A 217 -5.62 -1.78 5.32
C PRO A 217 -6.65 -2.63 6.05
N ALA A 218 -7.83 -2.76 5.47
CA ALA A 218 -8.92 -3.59 5.97
C ALA A 218 -9.58 -4.38 4.84
N ARG A 219 -10.29 -5.45 5.18
CA ARG A 219 -11.18 -6.17 4.26
C ARG A 219 -12.56 -6.20 4.89
N LEU A 220 -13.25 -5.08 4.75
CA LEU A 220 -14.55 -4.83 5.33
C LEU A 220 -15.65 -5.45 4.47
N LYS A 221 -16.67 -5.97 5.14
CA LYS A 221 -17.98 -6.33 4.61
C LYS A 221 -19.00 -5.30 5.09
N GLU A 222 -20.17 -5.26 4.45
CA GLU A 222 -21.24 -4.31 4.81
C GLU A 222 -21.63 -4.35 6.30
N ASP A 223 -21.54 -5.51 6.95
CA ASP A 223 -21.88 -5.67 8.37
C ASP A 223 -20.76 -5.23 9.33
N ASP A 224 -19.56 -4.93 8.84
CA ASP A 224 -18.41 -4.54 9.69
C ASP A 224 -18.47 -3.06 10.11
N PHE A 225 -19.34 -2.25 9.49
CA PHE A 225 -19.45 -0.82 9.73
C PHE A 225 -20.89 -0.33 9.61
N VAL A 226 -21.16 0.84 10.20
CA VAL A 226 -22.43 1.54 10.02
C VAL A 226 -22.20 2.72 9.08
N GLN A 227 -22.67 2.59 7.83
CA GLN A 227 -22.59 3.66 6.82
C GLN A 227 -23.38 4.91 7.26
N LEU A 228 -22.74 6.09 7.27
CA LEU A 228 -23.36 7.35 7.70
C LEU A 228 -23.56 8.34 6.55
N SER A 229 -22.94 8.13 5.40
CA SER A 229 -23.11 8.95 4.19
C SER A 229 -23.34 8.07 2.96
N GLU A 230 -23.85 8.68 1.89
CA GLU A 230 -23.68 8.09 0.55
C GLU A 230 -22.19 8.01 0.18
N VAL A 231 -21.87 7.19 -0.82
CA VAL A 231 -20.53 7.13 -1.41
C VAL A 231 -20.26 8.43 -2.17
N PHE A 232 -19.08 9.00 -1.97
CA PHE A 232 -18.61 10.19 -2.70
C PHE A 232 -17.25 9.93 -3.36
N ASP A 233 -17.03 10.61 -4.49
CA ASP A 233 -15.76 10.59 -5.21
C ASP A 233 -14.85 11.67 -4.61
N MET A 234 -13.60 11.31 -4.32
CA MET A 234 -12.62 12.21 -3.71
C MET A 234 -11.58 12.66 -4.73
N PHE A 235 -11.02 11.72 -5.50
CA PHE A 235 -9.99 12.01 -6.49
C PHE A 235 -10.20 11.17 -7.74
N VAL A 236 -9.89 11.75 -8.90
CA VAL A 236 -9.91 11.07 -10.19
C VAL A 236 -8.53 11.20 -10.83
N PHE A 237 -7.92 10.07 -11.14
CA PHE A 237 -6.63 9.99 -11.81
C PHE A 237 -6.84 9.44 -13.21
N ASP A 238 -6.69 10.27 -14.24
CA ASP A 238 -6.49 9.79 -15.61
C ASP A 238 -5.00 9.51 -15.79
N PHE A 239 -4.59 8.25 -15.86
CA PHE A 239 -3.16 7.90 -15.94
C PHE A 239 -2.52 8.28 -17.28
N ASN A 240 -3.30 8.65 -18.29
CA ASN A 240 -2.78 9.24 -19.52
C ASN A 240 -2.34 10.68 -19.34
N GLU A 241 -2.83 11.38 -18.31
CA GLU A 241 -2.52 12.80 -18.07
C GLU A 241 -1.97 13.10 -16.68
N ALA A 242 -2.14 12.19 -15.72
CA ALA A 242 -1.78 12.37 -14.32
C ALA A 242 -0.30 12.73 -14.14
N VAL A 243 -0.09 13.66 -13.21
CA VAL A 243 1.21 14.15 -12.78
C VAL A 243 1.35 13.98 -11.27
N VAL A 244 2.59 14.07 -10.78
CA VAL A 244 2.85 14.12 -9.34
C VAL A 244 2.54 15.53 -8.87
N GLU A 245 1.44 15.67 -8.14
CA GLU A 245 1.04 16.93 -7.53
C GLU A 245 0.36 16.72 -6.17
N GLN A 246 0.30 17.81 -5.42
CA GLN A 246 -0.46 17.88 -4.18
C GLN A 246 -1.86 18.38 -4.50
N GLN A 247 -2.88 17.67 -4.05
CA GLN A 247 -4.27 18.09 -4.17
C GLN A 247 -4.94 18.10 -2.80
N VAL A 248 -5.85 19.03 -2.62
CA VAL A 248 -6.66 19.18 -1.41
C VAL A 248 -8.09 19.46 -1.84
N GLU A 249 -9.01 18.60 -1.42
CA GLU A 249 -10.43 18.69 -1.68
C GLU A 249 -11.19 18.96 -0.37
N HIS A 250 -12.09 19.93 -0.43
CA HIS A 250 -12.98 20.30 0.68
C HIS A 250 -14.39 19.79 0.38
N LEU A 251 -14.79 18.74 1.08
CA LEU A 251 -16.04 18.02 0.85
C LEU A 251 -17.06 18.35 1.93
N GLU A 252 -18.27 18.75 1.55
CA GLU A 252 -19.40 18.94 2.46
C GLU A 252 -20.30 17.70 2.40
N VAL A 253 -20.03 16.70 3.24
CA VAL A 253 -20.68 15.38 3.17
C VAL A 253 -22.00 15.38 3.93
N ILE A 254 -23.10 15.02 3.27
CA ILE A 254 -24.42 14.93 3.88
C ILE A 254 -24.60 13.58 4.59
N ILE A 255 -25.05 13.63 5.84
CA ILE A 255 -25.29 12.44 6.67
C ILE A 255 -26.67 11.83 6.36
N SER A 256 -26.68 10.55 5.99
CA SER A 256 -27.89 9.80 5.65
C SER A 256 -28.58 9.17 6.87
N ARG A 257 -27.85 9.02 7.98
CA ARG A 257 -28.33 8.37 9.22
C ARG A 257 -27.66 8.95 10.47
N ASP A 258 -28.42 9.03 11.57
CA ASP A 258 -27.90 9.35 12.90
C ASP A 258 -26.80 8.38 13.32
N GLY A 259 -25.71 8.88 13.91
CA GLY A 259 -24.62 8.04 14.39
C GLY A 259 -23.41 8.83 14.86
N ILE A 260 -22.25 8.16 14.89
CA ILE A 260 -20.97 8.75 15.26
C ILE A 260 -19.96 8.56 14.14
N VAL A 261 -19.61 9.66 13.46
CA VAL A 261 -18.53 9.66 12.47
C VAL A 261 -17.21 9.38 13.19
N SER A 262 -16.67 8.19 12.95
CA SER A 262 -15.42 7.74 13.57
C SER A 262 -14.30 7.55 12.54
N ALA A 263 -14.62 7.24 11.28
CA ALA A 263 -13.62 7.01 10.23
C ALA A 263 -14.15 7.36 8.83
N VAL A 264 -13.20 7.57 7.91
CA VAL A 264 -13.42 7.42 6.47
C VAL A 264 -13.00 6.00 6.10
N VAL A 265 -13.89 5.28 5.43
CA VAL A 265 -13.53 4.09 4.67
C VAL A 265 -13.42 4.53 3.21
N PHE A 266 -12.28 4.26 2.58
CA PHE A 266 -12.05 4.58 1.19
C PHE A 266 -11.52 3.40 0.41
N TRP A 267 -11.75 3.45 -0.90
CA TRP A 267 -11.32 2.44 -1.86
C TRP A 267 -11.15 3.11 -3.23
N PHE A 268 -10.88 2.32 -4.26
CA PHE A 268 -10.80 2.82 -5.61
C PHE A 268 -11.47 1.88 -6.62
N ASP A 269 -12.01 2.48 -7.66
CA ASP A 269 -12.36 1.80 -8.88
C ASP A 269 -11.20 2.01 -9.86
N LEU A 270 -10.61 0.91 -10.32
CA LEU A 270 -9.56 0.89 -11.33
C LEU A 270 -10.19 0.67 -12.71
N ILE A 271 -10.10 1.67 -13.57
CA ILE A 271 -10.57 1.62 -14.95
C ILE A 271 -9.42 1.05 -15.78
N LEU A 272 -9.53 -0.22 -16.16
CA LEU A 272 -8.48 -0.89 -16.94
C LEU A 272 -8.52 -0.48 -18.42
N ASP A 273 -9.72 -0.34 -18.96
CA ASP A 273 -10.02 0.23 -20.28
C ASP A 273 -11.46 0.80 -20.29
N GLU A 274 -12.01 1.12 -21.47
CA GLU A 274 -13.33 1.76 -21.59
C GLU A 274 -14.51 0.87 -21.13
N GLU A 275 -14.31 -0.43 -20.94
CA GLU A 275 -15.34 -1.40 -20.58
C GLU A 275 -15.02 -2.17 -19.30
N ILE A 276 -13.74 -2.33 -18.98
CA ILE A 276 -13.28 -3.19 -17.89
C ILE A 276 -12.91 -2.32 -16.69
N VAL A 277 -13.70 -2.46 -15.62
CA VAL A 277 -13.45 -1.82 -14.32
C VAL A 277 -13.31 -2.91 -13.26
N ILE A 278 -12.39 -2.71 -12.31
CA ILE A 278 -12.28 -3.53 -11.11
C ILE A 278 -12.33 -2.63 -9.88
N SER A 279 -13.04 -3.05 -8.83
CA SER A 279 -13.24 -2.23 -7.64
C SER A 279 -12.70 -2.91 -6.39
N THR A 280 -12.09 -2.12 -5.50
CA THR A 280 -11.78 -2.52 -4.13
C THR A 280 -12.91 -2.20 -3.14
N SER A 281 -14.09 -1.82 -3.61
CA SER A 281 -15.24 -1.47 -2.75
C SER A 281 -15.62 -2.58 -1.77
N PRO A 282 -16.06 -2.25 -0.53
CA PRO A 282 -16.61 -3.24 0.38
C PRO A 282 -17.98 -3.81 -0.08
N PHE A 283 -18.62 -3.16 -1.06
CA PHE A 283 -19.93 -3.55 -1.61
C PHE A 283 -19.84 -4.55 -2.77
N VAL A 284 -18.63 -4.95 -3.20
CA VAL A 284 -18.49 -6.01 -4.21
C VAL A 284 -18.80 -7.38 -3.59
N PRO A 285 -19.46 -8.29 -4.32
CA PRO A 285 -19.78 -9.61 -3.80
C PRO A 285 -18.51 -10.44 -3.56
N GLU A 286 -18.52 -11.35 -2.57
CA GLU A 286 -17.33 -12.11 -2.14
C GLU A 286 -16.47 -12.73 -3.27
N PRO A 287 -17.01 -13.30 -4.37
CA PRO A 287 -16.20 -13.86 -5.46
C PRO A 287 -15.37 -12.81 -6.22
N GLN A 288 -15.68 -11.53 -6.04
CA GLN A 288 -15.04 -10.38 -6.68
C GLN A 288 -14.26 -9.51 -5.69
N GLN A 289 -14.33 -9.82 -4.39
CA GLN A 289 -13.55 -9.10 -3.38
C GLN A 289 -12.05 -9.31 -3.63
N LEU A 290 -11.32 -8.21 -3.66
CA LEU A 290 -9.89 -8.22 -3.93
C LEU A 290 -9.10 -8.34 -2.63
N GLU A 291 -7.94 -8.98 -2.71
CA GLU A 291 -7.02 -9.12 -1.57
C GLU A 291 -6.49 -7.77 -1.06
N MET A 292 -6.49 -6.72 -1.89
CA MET A 292 -6.04 -5.39 -1.51
C MET A 292 -6.98 -4.71 -0.49
N GLY A 293 -8.27 -5.03 -0.51
CA GLY A 293 -9.25 -4.46 0.42
C GLY A 293 -9.35 -2.93 0.36
N GLN A 294 -9.77 -2.34 1.48
CA GLN A 294 -10.08 -0.92 1.64
C GLN A 294 -9.10 -0.24 2.59
N GLY A 295 -8.94 1.06 2.43
CA GLY A 295 -8.24 1.92 3.38
C GLY A 295 -9.19 2.44 4.45
N VAL A 296 -8.75 2.40 5.71
CA VAL A 296 -9.47 2.97 6.85
C VAL A 296 -8.60 4.08 7.46
N VAL A 297 -9.19 5.26 7.61
CA VAL A 297 -8.59 6.38 8.32
C VAL A 297 -9.55 6.88 9.38
N TYR A 298 -9.17 6.65 10.63
CA TYR A 298 -9.85 7.23 11.78
C TYR A 298 -9.63 8.74 11.75
N LEU A 299 -10.71 9.52 11.76
CA LEU A 299 -10.66 10.97 11.60
C LEU A 299 -10.23 11.74 12.86
N GLN A 300 -9.47 12.81 12.67
CA GLN A 300 -9.24 13.86 13.66
C GLN A 300 -10.28 14.98 13.52
N PRO A 301 -10.45 15.84 14.55
CA PRO A 301 -9.75 15.86 15.84
C PRO A 301 -10.36 14.92 16.91
N ALA A 302 -11.67 14.71 16.86
CA ALA A 302 -12.41 13.79 17.72
C ALA A 302 -13.54 13.15 16.92
N GLU A 303 -14.09 12.06 17.46
CA GLU A 303 -15.33 11.50 16.93
C GLU A 303 -16.45 12.55 16.98
N THR A 304 -17.31 12.52 15.96
CA THR A 304 -18.39 13.51 15.81
C THR A 304 -19.72 12.79 15.80
N ARG A 305 -20.57 13.06 16.80
CA ARG A 305 -21.97 12.64 16.77
C ARG A 305 -22.72 13.50 15.76
N VAL A 306 -23.50 12.86 14.90
CA VAL A 306 -24.22 13.49 13.78
C VAL A 306 -25.67 13.07 13.74
N LYS A 307 -26.51 13.96 13.20
CA LYS A 307 -27.91 13.69 12.85
C LYS A 307 -28.09 13.54 11.34
N ARG A 308 -29.07 12.77 10.91
CA ARG A 308 -29.47 12.70 9.50
C ARG A 308 -29.77 14.11 8.98
N GLY A 309 -29.22 14.44 7.82
CA GLY A 309 -29.30 15.76 7.20
C GLY A 309 -28.18 16.72 7.64
N ALA A 310 -27.41 16.39 8.67
CA ALA A 310 -26.23 17.16 9.04
C ALA A 310 -25.20 17.15 7.91
N THR A 311 -24.39 18.21 7.84
CA THR A 311 -23.28 18.30 6.90
C THR A 311 -21.96 18.23 7.65
N VAL A 312 -21.11 17.28 7.26
CA VAL A 312 -19.78 17.06 7.83
C VAL A 312 -18.72 17.56 6.84
N PRO A 313 -17.95 18.61 7.18
CA PRO A 313 -16.89 19.13 6.35
C PRO A 313 -15.63 18.25 6.49
N LEU A 314 -15.36 17.48 5.44
CA LEU A 314 -14.21 16.59 5.31
C LEU A 314 -13.17 17.23 4.39
N LEU A 315 -11.94 17.35 4.87
CA LEU A 315 -10.78 17.64 4.04
C LEU A 315 -10.14 16.32 3.63
N ALA A 316 -10.03 16.10 2.32
CA ALA A 316 -9.28 15.00 1.73
C ALA A 316 -8.06 15.58 1.00
N ALA A 317 -6.88 15.01 1.18
CA ALA A 317 -5.66 15.48 0.52
C ALA A 317 -4.76 14.32 0.10
N HIS A 318 -3.92 14.56 -0.89
CA HIS A 318 -2.77 13.71 -1.17
C HIS A 318 -1.54 14.52 -1.59
N ASN A 319 -0.36 13.91 -1.43
CA ASN A 319 0.91 14.49 -1.88
C ASN A 319 1.51 13.77 -3.11
N GLY A 320 0.76 12.82 -3.68
CA GLY A 320 1.19 11.96 -4.80
C GLY A 320 1.63 10.56 -4.38
N THR A 321 1.82 10.31 -3.07
CA THR A 321 2.11 8.99 -2.50
C THR A 321 1.18 8.62 -1.35
N ASP A 322 0.80 9.59 -0.52
CA ASP A 322 0.05 9.39 0.71
C ASP A 322 -1.26 10.17 0.68
N PHE A 323 -2.30 9.57 1.27
CA PHE A 323 -3.57 10.22 1.52
C PHE A 323 -3.67 10.74 2.96
N ALA A 324 -4.34 11.86 3.15
CA ALA A 324 -4.67 12.44 4.44
C ALA A 324 -6.15 12.85 4.48
N PHE A 325 -6.81 12.54 5.60
CA PHE A 325 -8.22 12.87 5.82
C PHE A 325 -8.41 13.47 7.22
N THR A 326 -9.12 14.59 7.30
CA THR A 326 -9.45 15.22 8.59
C THR A 326 -10.77 15.98 8.49
N LEU A 327 -11.45 16.16 9.62
CA LEU A 327 -12.61 17.04 9.69
C LEU A 327 -12.18 18.49 9.89
N GLU A 328 -12.89 19.43 9.26
CA GLU A 328 -12.68 20.86 9.49
C GLU A 328 -13.46 21.33 10.73
N GLU A 329 -12.82 21.23 11.89
CA GLU A 329 -13.43 21.48 13.22
C GLU A 329 -14.16 22.83 13.32
N GLU A 330 -13.58 23.88 12.75
CA GLU A 330 -14.15 25.23 12.75
C GLU A 330 -15.49 25.32 11.98
N LYS A 331 -15.68 24.46 10.97
CA LYS A 331 -16.90 24.43 10.16
C LYS A 331 -17.95 23.51 10.79
N LEU A 332 -17.52 22.45 11.48
CA LEU A 332 -18.41 21.55 12.23
C LEU A 332 -19.20 22.27 13.31
N THR A 333 -18.57 23.17 14.05
CA THR A 333 -19.14 23.82 15.24
C THR A 333 -20.04 25.02 14.93
N ARG A 334 -19.99 25.56 13.70
CA ARG A 334 -20.77 26.75 13.29
C ARG A 334 -22.23 26.45 12.89
N LYS A 335 -22.59 25.20 12.59
CA LYS A 335 -23.87 24.83 11.94
C LYS A 335 -25.02 24.40 12.89
N GLY A 336 -24.93 24.64 14.20
CA GLY A 336 -26.01 24.29 15.15
C GLY A 336 -25.88 22.87 15.73
N ALA A 337 -26.92 22.40 16.44
CA ALA A 337 -26.87 21.19 17.29
C ALA A 337 -26.84 19.83 16.54
N ASP A 338 -26.71 19.82 15.21
CA ASP A 338 -26.78 18.62 14.39
C ASP A 338 -25.45 17.85 14.33
N CYS A 339 -24.35 18.50 14.71
CA CYS A 339 -23.03 17.92 14.89
C CYS A 339 -22.51 18.24 16.30
N GLN A 340 -22.00 17.22 17.00
CA GLN A 340 -21.39 17.37 18.32
C GLN A 340 -20.06 16.60 18.38
N LEU A 341 -18.95 17.32 18.57
CA LEU A 341 -17.66 16.71 18.88
C LEU A 341 -17.72 16.02 20.24
N LEU A 342 -17.24 14.77 20.30
CA LEU A 342 -17.13 14.03 21.55
C LEU A 342 -15.92 14.52 22.35
N ALA A 343 -16.01 14.41 23.68
CA ALA A 343 -15.02 14.97 24.61
C ALA A 343 -13.63 14.30 24.54
N HIS A 344 -13.55 13.08 24.01
CA HIS A 344 -12.29 12.35 23.87
C HIS A 344 -11.63 12.73 22.55
N THR A 345 -10.72 13.70 22.62
CA THR A 345 -9.84 14.02 21.50
C THR A 345 -8.95 12.83 21.18
N ARG A 346 -8.76 12.56 19.90
CA ARG A 346 -7.74 11.60 19.45
C ARG A 346 -6.34 12.21 19.65
N PHE A 347 -5.31 11.44 19.32
CA PHE A 347 -3.92 11.89 19.39
C PHE A 347 -3.73 13.29 18.79
N ASP A 348 -3.10 14.22 19.53
CA ASP A 348 -2.81 15.57 19.06
C ASP A 348 -1.55 15.57 18.19
N PRO A 349 -1.64 15.80 16.88
CA PRO A 349 -0.50 15.72 15.97
C PRO A 349 0.52 16.84 16.23
N ARG A 350 0.14 17.93 16.90
CA ARG A 350 1.09 18.97 17.34
C ARG A 350 2.11 18.42 18.32
N TRP A 351 1.72 17.42 19.11
CA TRP A 351 2.62 16.73 20.03
C TRP A 351 3.69 15.94 19.27
N GLU A 352 3.33 15.23 18.21
CA GLU A 352 4.30 14.52 17.35
C GLU A 352 5.21 15.48 16.60
N GLY A 353 4.67 16.58 16.06
CA GLY A 353 5.48 17.60 15.41
C GLY A 353 6.51 18.21 16.36
N ALA A 354 6.10 18.52 17.60
CA ALA A 354 7.01 18.98 18.64
C ALA A 354 8.05 17.90 19.01
N ARG A 355 7.62 16.64 19.14
CA ARG A 355 8.50 15.49 19.45
C ARG A 355 9.54 15.25 18.36
N ALA A 356 9.13 15.24 17.08
CA ALA A 356 10.02 15.06 15.94
C ALA A 356 11.02 16.21 15.80
N ASN A 357 10.57 17.46 16.01
CA ASN A 357 11.47 18.62 16.05
C ASN A 357 12.50 18.50 17.19
N LEU A 358 12.06 18.07 18.38
CA LEU A 358 12.96 17.80 19.51
C LEU A 358 13.97 16.70 19.18
N GLU A 359 13.56 15.61 18.54
CA GLU A 359 14.45 14.52 18.12
C GLU A 359 15.47 14.98 17.06
N ASP A 360 15.07 15.79 16.08
CA ASP A 360 15.97 16.33 15.06
C ASP A 360 17.01 17.29 15.68
N GLN A 361 16.57 18.18 16.57
CA GLN A 361 17.47 19.05 17.33
C GLN A 361 18.44 18.22 18.19
N TRP A 362 17.95 17.17 18.86
CA TRP A 362 18.78 16.28 19.65
C TRP A 362 19.84 15.56 18.80
N LYS A 363 19.48 15.05 17.62
CA LYS A 363 20.44 14.44 16.67
C LYS A 363 21.53 15.43 16.25
N LYS A 364 21.17 16.69 15.96
CA LYS A 364 22.14 17.74 15.61
C LYS A 364 23.10 18.04 16.75
N ILE A 365 22.60 18.10 17.99
CA ILE A 365 23.43 18.27 19.20
C ILE A 365 24.41 17.10 19.33
N LEU A 366 23.94 15.85 19.20
CA LEU A 366 24.79 14.67 19.28
C LEU A 366 25.86 14.63 18.18
N GLN A 367 25.52 14.99 16.93
CA GLN A 367 26.49 15.07 15.83
C GLN A 367 27.57 16.13 16.11
N SER A 368 27.17 17.30 16.62
CA SER A 368 28.11 18.36 17.00
C SER A 368 29.04 17.90 18.12
N ILE A 369 28.52 17.27 19.17
CA ILE A 369 29.32 16.77 20.30
C ILE A 369 30.24 15.63 19.85
N GLY A 370 29.76 14.72 19.00
CA GLY A 370 30.55 13.63 18.44
C GLY A 370 31.74 14.10 17.60
N SER A 371 31.64 15.29 16.98
CA SER A 371 32.75 15.90 16.25
C SER A 371 33.88 16.43 17.14
N ASN A 372 33.66 16.52 18.47
CA ASN A 372 34.64 16.95 19.46
C ASN A 372 34.83 15.88 20.57
N PRO A 373 35.89 15.05 20.50
CA PRO A 373 36.11 13.94 21.43
C PRO A 373 36.15 14.32 22.92
N LYS A 374 36.56 15.56 23.24
CA LYS A 374 36.64 16.04 24.63
C LYS A 374 35.27 16.37 25.20
N GLU A 375 34.42 17.02 24.41
CA GLU A 375 33.03 17.34 24.79
C GLU A 375 32.18 16.07 24.87
N CYS A 376 32.39 15.12 23.95
CA CYS A 376 31.72 13.81 24.00
C CYS A 376 32.02 13.07 25.30
N LYS A 377 33.30 12.99 25.70
CA LYS A 377 33.70 12.34 26.95
C LYS A 377 33.11 13.02 28.19
N GLN A 378 33.10 14.36 28.23
CA GLN A 378 32.48 15.10 29.33
C GLN A 378 30.96 14.84 29.41
N MET A 379 30.28 14.81 28.27
CA MET A 379 28.85 14.53 28.21
C MET A 379 28.56 13.10 28.67
N GLN A 380 29.35 12.11 28.24
CA GLN A 380 29.25 10.72 28.70
C GLN A 380 29.38 10.61 30.22
N GLU A 381 30.39 11.23 30.82
CA GLU A 381 30.60 11.21 32.27
C GLU A 381 29.42 11.82 33.03
N VAL A 382 28.87 12.92 32.50
CA VAL A 382 27.71 13.61 33.08
C VAL A 382 26.45 12.74 32.97
N VAL A 383 26.14 12.21 31.77
CA VAL A 383 24.97 11.35 31.53
C VAL A 383 25.03 10.09 32.38
N MET A 384 26.19 9.43 32.49
CA MET A 384 26.36 8.23 33.32
C MET A 384 26.16 8.52 34.81
N ARG A 385 26.58 9.72 35.28
CA ARG A 385 26.35 10.16 36.66
C ARG A 385 24.87 10.38 36.96
N TYR A 386 24.14 11.00 36.04
CA TYR A 386 22.68 11.13 36.15
C TYR A 386 21.99 9.77 36.09
N ALA A 387 22.49 8.86 35.24
CA ALA A 387 21.88 7.56 35.05
C ALA A 387 22.09 6.56 36.20
N ALA A 388 23.15 6.75 36.99
CA ALA A 388 23.40 5.95 38.18
C ALA A 388 22.43 6.27 39.33
N GLN A 389 21.87 7.49 39.37
CA GLN A 389 20.98 7.96 40.45
C GLN A 389 19.83 8.83 39.92
N PRO A 390 18.99 8.33 38.98
CA PRO A 390 18.00 9.15 38.29
C PRO A 390 16.96 9.78 39.24
N ALA A 391 16.60 9.07 40.32
CA ALA A 391 15.67 9.55 41.33
C ALA A 391 16.14 10.82 42.06
N VAL A 392 17.46 11.00 42.24
CA VAL A 392 18.04 12.19 42.91
C VAL A 392 17.83 13.47 42.08
N PHE A 393 17.68 13.30 40.76
CA PHE A 393 17.55 14.39 39.81
C PHE A 393 16.13 14.55 39.27
N GLY A 394 15.16 13.79 39.81
CA GLY A 394 13.78 13.80 39.33
C GLY A 394 13.62 13.27 37.91
N ILE A 395 14.55 12.42 37.45
CA ILE A 395 14.53 11.85 36.11
C ILE A 395 13.86 10.47 36.19
N ASP A 396 12.95 10.18 35.25
CA ASP A 396 12.36 8.85 35.10
C ASP A 396 13.44 7.80 34.80
N ILE A 397 13.36 6.64 35.46
CA ILE A 397 14.37 5.57 35.34
C ILE A 397 14.49 5.10 33.88
N GLY A 398 13.36 4.91 33.18
CA GLY A 398 13.37 4.46 31.79
C GLY A 398 13.93 5.51 30.83
N VAL A 399 13.69 6.81 31.07
CA VAL A 399 14.32 7.91 30.31
C VAL A 399 15.84 7.90 30.53
N SER A 400 16.26 7.79 31.78
CA SER A 400 17.66 7.73 32.18
C SER A 400 18.43 6.57 31.53
N GLU A 401 17.84 5.37 31.53
CA GLU A 401 18.43 4.18 30.89
C GLU A 401 18.58 4.38 29.37
N ARG A 402 17.56 4.92 28.69
CA ARG A 402 17.64 5.22 27.25
C ARG A 402 18.72 6.26 26.91
N CYS A 403 18.84 7.30 27.74
CA CYS A 403 19.89 8.31 27.59
C CYS A 403 21.29 7.70 27.76
N ALA A 404 21.52 6.87 28.77
CA ALA A 404 22.79 6.16 28.96
C ALA A 404 23.12 5.24 27.78
N MET A 405 22.13 4.47 27.30
CA MET A 405 22.30 3.55 26.17
C MET A 405 22.75 4.26 24.89
N THR A 406 22.31 5.51 24.66
CA THR A 406 22.70 6.32 23.50
C THR A 406 24.21 6.59 23.44
N PHE A 407 24.88 6.59 24.60
CA PHE A 407 26.30 6.89 24.74
C PHE A 407 27.18 5.67 25.01
N LEU A 408 26.57 4.51 25.24
CA LEU A 408 27.23 3.22 25.46
C LEU A 408 27.26 2.33 24.19
N SER A 409 26.56 2.74 23.13
CA SER A 409 26.37 1.94 21.91
C SER A 409 27.40 2.17 20.80
N ASP A 410 28.49 2.90 21.06
CA ASP A 410 29.64 3.08 20.14
C ASP A 410 30.92 2.45 20.68
#